data_AF-A0A0E0NJJ0-F1
#
_entry.id   AF-A0A0E0NJJ0-F1
#
_cell.length_a   1.000
_cell.length_b   1.000
_cell.length_c   1.000
_cell.angle_alpha   90.00
_cell.angle_beta   90.00
_cell.angle_gamma   90.00
#
_symmetry.space_group_name_H-M   'P 1'
#
loop_
_entity.id
_entity.type
_entity.pdbx_description
1 polymer ?
#
loop_
_entity_poly.entity_id
_entity_poly.type
_entity_poly.pdbx_seq_one_letter_code
_entity_poly.pdbx_strand_id
1 'polypeptide(L)'
;MSSPVHGVQEHRQSGGGEKKAEQGEKEAAAKVEKVPFLKLFSFADRWDYVLMAVGSLGACAHGASVPVFFIFFGKLINIIGLAYLFPTTVSGRVAKYSLDFVYLGIVILFSSWTEVACWMHTGERQAAKMRQAYLRSMLDQDIAVFDTEASTGEVINAITSDILVVQDAISEKVHTLLLTPA
;
A
#
# COMPACT_ATOMS: atom_id res chain seq x y z
N MET A 1 0.88 -75.09 23.16
CA MET A 1 0.55 -75.02 21.72
C MET A 1 0.75 -73.58 21.29
N SER A 2 1.62 -73.41 20.31
CA SER A 2 2.22 -72.16 19.85
C SER A 2 1.27 -71.30 19.00
N SER A 3 1.29 -69.97 19.23
CA SER A 3 1.18 -68.78 18.33
C SER A 3 0.26 -68.80 17.07
N PRO A 4 -0.21 -67.64 16.52
CA PRO A 4 0.47 -66.33 16.55
C PRO A 4 -0.37 -65.03 16.62
N VAL A 5 0.39 -63.97 16.90
CA VAL A 5 0.17 -62.52 16.71
C VAL A 5 -0.22 -62.18 15.26
N HIS A 6 -1.17 -61.25 15.05
CA HIS A 6 -1.21 -60.37 13.87
C HIS A 6 -2.04 -59.09 14.11
N GLY A 7 -1.40 -57.93 13.92
CA GLY A 7 -2.03 -56.73 13.35
C GLY A 7 -2.65 -55.70 14.29
N VAL A 8 -1.83 -54.81 14.85
CA VAL A 8 -2.27 -53.43 15.12
C VAL A 8 -2.53 -52.77 13.77
N GLN A 9 -3.77 -52.41 13.47
CA GLN A 9 -4.13 -51.63 12.29
C GLN A 9 -4.64 -50.26 12.75
N GLU A 10 -3.72 -49.30 12.80
CA GLU A 10 -4.06 -47.88 12.75
C GLU A 10 -4.86 -47.62 11.47
N HIS A 11 -6.13 -47.23 11.60
CA HIS A 11 -6.84 -46.57 10.52
C HIS A 11 -7.32 -45.19 11.00
N ARG A 12 -6.37 -44.26 10.93
CA ARG A 12 -6.48 -42.83 10.65
C ARG A 12 -7.85 -42.40 10.11
N GLN A 13 -8.75 -41.96 11.00
CA GLN A 13 -9.84 -41.05 10.66
C GLN A 13 -9.37 -39.60 10.91
N SER A 14 -8.48 -39.10 10.03
CA SER A 14 -8.05 -37.69 10.02
C SER A 14 -8.03 -37.20 8.56
N GLY A 15 -9.19 -37.21 7.92
CA GLY A 15 -9.32 -36.76 6.53
C GLY A 15 -10.70 -36.23 6.14
N GLY A 16 -11.67 -36.25 7.05
CA GLY A 16 -13.03 -35.72 6.83
C GLY A 16 -13.23 -34.29 7.35
N GLY A 17 -12.45 -33.87 8.36
CA GLY A 17 -12.52 -32.52 8.92
C GLY A 17 -11.80 -31.48 8.07
N GLU A 18 -10.60 -31.80 7.58
CA GLU A 18 -9.77 -30.90 6.76
C GLU A 18 -10.41 -30.59 5.40
N LYS A 19 -11.03 -31.58 4.75
CA LYS A 19 -11.72 -31.37 3.46
C LYS A 19 -12.97 -30.49 3.57
N LYS A 20 -13.67 -30.55 4.71
CA LYS A 20 -14.83 -29.67 4.99
C LYS A 20 -14.40 -28.25 5.34
N ALA A 21 -13.28 -28.10 6.06
CA ALA A 21 -12.68 -26.79 6.32
C ALA A 21 -12.18 -26.13 5.02
N GLU A 22 -11.46 -26.87 4.16
CA GLU A 22 -11.00 -26.36 2.86
C GLU A 22 -12.15 -26.04 1.89
N GLN A 23 -13.26 -26.82 1.90
CA GLN A 23 -14.44 -26.50 1.08
C GLN A 23 -15.19 -25.28 1.61
N GLY A 24 -15.33 -25.14 2.93
CA GLY A 24 -15.94 -23.96 3.55
C GLY A 24 -15.15 -22.68 3.30
N GLU A 25 -13.82 -22.76 3.30
CA GLU A 25 -12.94 -21.63 2.99
C GLU A 25 -12.98 -21.25 1.50
N LYS A 26 -13.06 -22.24 0.60
CA LYS A 26 -13.23 -22.00 -0.85
C LYS A 26 -14.60 -21.46 -1.23
N GLU A 27 -15.67 -21.86 -0.55
CA GLU A 27 -17.02 -21.27 -0.74
C GLU A 27 -17.13 -19.85 -0.15
N ALA A 28 -16.48 -19.58 0.99
CA ALA A 28 -16.41 -18.24 1.57
C ALA A 28 -15.59 -17.27 0.68
N ALA A 29 -14.49 -17.73 0.10
CA ALA A 29 -13.70 -16.94 -0.85
C ALA A 29 -14.42 -16.67 -2.19
N ALA A 30 -15.36 -17.54 -2.59
CA ALA A 30 -16.08 -17.42 -3.85
C ALA A 30 -17.18 -16.34 -3.87
N LYS A 31 -17.57 -15.79 -2.70
CA LYS A 31 -18.63 -14.77 -2.58
C LYS A 31 -18.13 -13.43 -2.03
N VAL A 32 -16.86 -13.09 -2.21
CA VAL A 32 -16.41 -11.71 -1.98
C VAL A 32 -16.96 -10.85 -3.12
N GLU A 33 -18.06 -10.15 -2.86
CA GLU A 33 -18.61 -9.14 -3.78
C GLU A 33 -17.52 -8.11 -4.04
N LYS A 34 -17.00 -8.08 -5.28
CA LYS A 34 -15.91 -7.18 -5.67
C LYS A 34 -16.45 -5.76 -5.71
N VAL A 35 -16.27 -5.04 -4.61
CA VAL A 35 -16.59 -3.61 -4.54
C VAL A 35 -15.63 -2.86 -5.47
N PRO A 36 -16.11 -1.93 -6.32
CA PRO A 36 -15.24 -1.18 -7.21
C PRO A 36 -14.26 -0.32 -6.40
N PHE A 37 -13.00 -0.25 -6.86
CA PHE A 37 -11.92 0.49 -6.20
C PHE A 37 -12.27 1.96 -5.90
N LEU A 38 -13.12 2.58 -6.74
CA LEU A 38 -13.57 3.96 -6.54
C LEU A 38 -14.40 4.15 -5.25
N LYS A 39 -15.04 3.10 -4.71
CA LYS A 39 -15.73 3.19 -3.42
C LYS A 39 -14.76 3.40 -2.24
N LEU A 40 -13.48 3.05 -2.40
CA LEU A 40 -12.43 3.34 -1.42
C LEU A 40 -12.36 4.85 -1.13
N PHE A 41 -12.59 5.68 -2.15
CA PHE A 41 -12.57 7.14 -2.05
C PHE A 41 -13.96 7.76 -1.84
N SER A 42 -14.97 6.98 -1.44
CA SER A 42 -16.34 7.51 -1.28
C SER A 42 -16.48 8.57 -0.19
N PHE A 43 -15.54 8.60 0.78
CA PHE A 43 -15.47 9.61 1.83
C PHE A 43 -14.51 10.78 1.50
N ALA A 44 -14.02 10.89 0.27
CA ALA A 44 -13.13 11.97 -0.16
C ALA A 44 -13.88 13.30 -0.39
N ASP A 45 -13.35 14.41 0.13
CA ASP A 45 -13.84 15.76 -0.16
C ASP A 45 -13.16 16.35 -1.41
N ARG A 46 -13.69 17.48 -1.89
CA ARG A 46 -13.06 18.28 -2.98
C ARG A 46 -11.59 18.63 -2.70
N TRP A 47 -11.21 18.85 -1.44
CA TRP A 47 -9.82 19.09 -1.05
C TRP A 47 -8.96 17.82 -1.14
N ASP A 48 -9.53 16.66 -0.81
CA ASP A 48 -8.85 15.37 -0.90
C ASP A 48 -8.54 15.04 -2.37
N TYR A 49 -9.45 15.35 -3.30
CA TYR A 49 -9.17 15.19 -4.74
C TYR A 49 -8.02 16.07 -5.24
N VAL A 50 -7.89 17.31 -4.73
CA VAL A 50 -6.78 18.20 -5.10
C VAL A 50 -5.46 17.65 -4.56
N LEU A 51 -5.44 17.22 -3.30
CA LEU A 51 -4.27 16.61 -2.69
C LEU A 51 -3.85 15.33 -3.42
N MET A 52 -4.81 14.47 -3.78
CA MET A 52 -4.54 13.26 -4.57
C MET A 52 -3.95 13.61 -5.94
N ALA A 53 -4.46 14.63 -6.62
CA ALA A 53 -3.91 15.05 -7.92
C ALA A 53 -2.46 15.56 -7.81
N VAL A 54 -2.17 16.38 -6.79
CA VAL A 54 -0.81 16.87 -6.53
C VAL A 54 0.13 15.71 -6.15
N GLY A 55 -0.33 14.80 -5.30
CA GLY A 55 0.41 13.59 -4.92
C GLY A 55 0.71 12.69 -6.11
N SER A 56 -0.26 12.49 -7.01
CA SER A 56 -0.07 11.71 -8.25
C SER A 56 0.97 12.35 -9.19
N LEU A 57 0.98 13.68 -9.33
CA LEU A 57 2.01 14.36 -10.11
C LEU A 57 3.40 14.17 -9.51
N GLY A 58 3.51 14.25 -8.18
CA GLY A 58 4.74 13.93 -7.44
C GLY A 58 5.20 12.48 -7.63
N ALA A 59 4.26 11.54 -7.61
CA ALA A 59 4.52 10.12 -7.86
C ALA A 59 5.08 9.86 -9.26
N CYS A 60 4.53 10.50 -10.29
CA CYS A 60 5.06 10.36 -11.65
C CYS A 60 6.50 10.88 -11.79
N ALA A 61 6.79 12.04 -11.20
CA ALA A 61 8.14 12.62 -11.25
C ALA A 61 9.15 11.79 -10.43
N HIS A 62 8.73 11.28 -9.28
CA HIS A 62 9.53 10.38 -8.45
C HIS A 62 9.75 9.02 -9.15
N GLY A 63 8.74 8.45 -9.82
CA GLY A 63 8.86 7.18 -10.55
C GLY A 63 9.82 7.26 -11.74
N ALA A 64 9.85 8.41 -12.42
CA ALA A 64 10.81 8.66 -13.50
C ALA A 64 12.25 8.93 -13.00
N SER A 65 12.48 9.03 -11.68
CA SER A 65 13.78 9.41 -11.13
C SER A 65 14.90 8.42 -11.48
N VAL A 66 14.63 7.11 -11.48
CA VAL A 66 15.64 6.07 -11.74
C VAL A 66 16.14 6.12 -13.20
N PRO A 67 15.29 6.12 -14.24
CA PRO A 67 15.73 6.32 -15.62
C PRO A 67 16.49 7.64 -15.81
N VAL A 68 16.00 8.73 -15.23
CA VAL A 68 16.64 10.05 -15.33
C VAL A 68 18.03 10.02 -14.69
N PHE A 69 18.16 9.41 -13.50
CA PHE A 69 19.44 9.23 -12.83
C PHE A 69 20.46 8.52 -13.72
N PHE A 70 20.07 7.43 -14.40
CA PHE A 70 20.97 6.72 -15.32
C PHE A 70 21.40 7.56 -16.52
N ILE A 71 20.54 8.44 -17.05
CA ILE A 71 20.92 9.35 -18.13
C ILE A 71 21.99 10.35 -17.67
N PHE A 72 21.83 10.93 -16.48
CA PHE A 72 22.84 11.82 -15.90
C PHE A 72 24.13 11.08 -15.56
N PHE A 73 24.01 9.86 -15.06
CA PHE A 73 25.15 9.00 -14.76
C PHE A 73 25.97 8.63 -16.00
N GLY A 74 25.31 8.30 -17.11
CA GLY A 74 25.98 8.07 -18.39
C GLY A 74 26.73 9.31 -18.90
N LYS A 75 26.14 10.50 -18.76
CA LYS A 75 26.81 11.77 -19.10
C LYS A 75 28.06 12.00 -18.24
N LEU A 76 27.97 11.74 -16.94
CA LEU A 76 29.10 11.87 -16.01
C LEU A 76 30.26 10.94 -16.40
N ILE A 77 29.97 9.65 -16.67
CA ILE A 77 30.98 8.68 -17.10
C ILE A 77 31.70 9.17 -18.38
N ASN A 78 30.95 9.65 -19.37
CA ASN A 78 31.53 10.13 -20.62
C ASN A 78 32.50 11.30 -20.40
N ILE A 79 32.13 12.24 -19.52
CA ILE A 79 32.98 13.41 -19.23
C ILE A 79 34.22 13.02 -18.44
N ILE A 80 34.10 12.09 -17.49
CA ILE A 80 35.26 11.56 -16.76
C ILE A 80 36.23 10.87 -17.74
N GLY A 81 35.71 10.09 -18.69
CA GLY A 81 36.53 9.50 -19.75
C GLY A 81 37.26 10.55 -20.60
N LEU A 82 36.59 11.65 -20.95
CA LEU A 82 37.21 12.77 -21.67
C LEU A 82 38.20 13.56 -20.81
N ALA A 83 37.97 13.69 -19.50
CA ALA A 83 38.87 14.36 -18.57
C ALA A 83 40.17 13.57 -18.38
N TYR A 84 40.11 12.25 -18.46
CA TYR A 84 41.30 11.40 -18.48
C TYR A 84 42.16 11.64 -19.73
N LEU A 85 41.52 11.85 -20.89
CA LEU A 85 42.21 12.11 -22.16
C LEU A 85 42.73 13.55 -22.28
N PHE A 86 41.99 14.54 -21.75
CA PHE A 86 42.30 15.98 -21.85
C PHE A 86 42.10 16.74 -20.51
N PRO A 87 43.01 16.60 -19.54
CA PRO A 87 42.78 17.02 -18.15
C PRO A 87 42.66 18.54 -17.95
N THR A 88 43.37 19.37 -18.73
CA THR A 88 43.41 20.83 -18.55
C THR A 88 42.18 21.57 -19.07
N THR A 89 41.37 20.91 -19.92
CA THR A 89 40.22 21.55 -20.61
C THR A 89 38.86 21.13 -20.04
N VAL A 90 38.82 20.02 -19.27
CA VAL A 90 37.55 19.34 -18.90
C VAL A 90 37.21 19.42 -17.40
N SER A 91 38.15 19.81 -16.53
CA SER A 91 37.93 19.94 -15.08
C SER A 91 36.75 20.85 -14.71
N GLY A 92 36.60 21.99 -15.40
CA GLY A 92 35.47 22.90 -15.21
C GLY A 92 34.13 22.36 -15.70
N ARG A 93 34.12 21.35 -16.59
CA ARG A 93 32.88 20.68 -17.03
C ARG A 93 32.41 19.71 -15.96
N VAL A 94 33.31 18.91 -15.38
CA VAL A 94 32.97 17.94 -14.30
C VAL A 94 32.22 18.62 -13.14
N ALA A 95 32.68 19.79 -12.70
CA ALA A 95 32.02 20.55 -11.63
C ALA A 95 30.58 20.96 -11.98
N LYS A 96 30.31 21.37 -13.23
CA LYS A 96 28.96 21.73 -13.68
C LYS A 96 28.01 20.53 -13.67
N TYR A 97 28.46 19.38 -14.17
CA TYR A 97 27.63 18.16 -14.15
C TYR A 97 27.44 17.60 -12.75
N SER A 98 28.40 17.80 -11.84
CA SER A 98 28.19 17.46 -10.43
C SER A 98 27.09 18.30 -9.78
N LEU A 99 26.94 19.58 -10.17
CA LEU A 99 25.83 20.41 -9.69
C LEU A 99 24.49 19.94 -10.23
N ASP A 100 24.43 19.42 -11.47
CA ASP A 100 23.20 18.85 -12.02
C ASP A 100 22.67 17.68 -11.18
N PHE A 101 23.56 16.85 -10.61
CA PHE A 101 23.17 15.79 -9.67
C PHE A 101 22.58 16.32 -8.37
N VAL A 102 23.11 17.45 -7.86
CA VAL A 102 22.57 18.11 -6.67
C VAL A 102 21.16 18.63 -6.95
N TYR A 103 20.95 19.29 -8.10
CA TYR A 103 19.61 19.75 -8.50
C TYR A 103 18.63 18.60 -8.69
N LEU A 104 19.07 17.50 -9.33
CA LEU A 104 18.25 16.30 -9.48
C LEU A 104 17.84 15.72 -8.13
N GLY A 105 18.77 15.61 -7.18
CA GLY A 105 18.49 15.13 -5.83
C GLY A 105 17.48 15.99 -5.08
N ILE A 106 17.59 17.32 -5.20
CA ILE A 106 16.63 18.26 -4.60
C ILE A 106 15.23 18.05 -5.19
N VAL A 107 15.11 17.93 -6.52
CA VAL A 107 13.81 17.70 -7.17
C VAL A 107 13.19 16.38 -6.72
N ILE A 108 13.96 15.30 -6.69
CA ILE A 108 13.48 13.98 -6.25
C ILE A 108 13.04 14.03 -4.79
N LEU A 109 13.81 14.70 -3.92
CA LEU A 109 13.48 14.84 -2.50
C LEU A 109 12.13 15.54 -2.30
N PHE A 110 11.94 16.70 -2.92
CA PHE A 110 10.68 17.44 -2.80
C PHE A 110 9.51 16.70 -3.44
N SER A 111 9.75 16.03 -4.57
CA SER A 111 8.73 15.22 -5.26
C SER A 111 8.26 14.06 -4.38
N SER A 112 9.19 13.29 -3.84
CA SER A 112 8.90 12.15 -2.96
C SER A 112 8.22 12.59 -1.66
N TRP A 113 8.71 13.67 -1.03
CA TRP A 113 8.11 14.18 0.18
C TRP A 113 6.66 14.65 -0.05
N THR A 114 6.41 15.39 -1.14
CA THR A 114 5.07 15.91 -1.46
C THR A 114 4.10 14.78 -1.81
N GLU A 115 4.56 13.78 -2.57
CA GLU A 115 3.79 12.58 -2.88
C GLU A 115 3.32 11.89 -1.60
N VAL A 116 4.26 11.47 -0.75
CA VAL A 116 3.96 10.70 0.47
C VAL A 116 3.10 11.51 1.42
N ALA A 117 3.39 12.81 1.61
CA ALA A 117 2.63 13.67 2.50
C ALA A 117 1.18 13.85 2.04
N CYS A 118 0.93 14.04 0.73
CA CYS A 118 -0.42 14.20 0.22
C CYS A 118 -1.26 12.93 0.37
N TRP A 119 -0.67 11.75 0.08
CA TRP A 119 -1.35 10.46 0.20
C TRP A 119 -1.64 10.09 1.66
N MET A 120 -0.67 10.29 2.55
CA MET A 120 -0.84 10.04 3.99
C MET A 120 -1.91 10.96 4.59
N HIS A 121 -1.85 12.27 4.29
CA HIS A 121 -2.83 13.22 4.81
C HIS A 121 -4.26 12.92 4.31
N THR A 122 -4.39 12.51 3.05
CA THR A 122 -5.69 12.13 2.47
C THR A 122 -6.24 10.86 3.13
N GLY A 123 -5.40 9.84 3.35
CA GLY A 123 -5.80 8.61 4.02
C GLY A 123 -6.27 8.84 5.46
N GLU A 124 -5.53 9.65 6.23
CA GLU A 124 -5.91 10.03 7.59
C GLU A 124 -7.27 10.76 7.63
N ARG A 125 -7.48 11.73 6.73
CA ARG A 125 -8.75 12.48 6.67
C ARG A 125 -9.93 11.59 6.30
N GLN A 126 -9.76 10.68 5.35
CA GLN A 126 -10.84 9.75 4.99
C GLN A 126 -11.15 8.77 6.13
N ALA A 127 -10.12 8.23 6.79
CA ALA A 127 -10.31 7.36 7.96
C ALA A 127 -11.02 8.09 9.11
N ALA A 128 -10.69 9.35 9.36
CA ALA A 128 -11.37 10.16 10.38
C ALA A 128 -12.86 10.35 10.07
N LYS A 129 -13.23 10.62 8.80
CA LYS A 129 -14.64 10.74 8.39
C LYS A 129 -15.38 9.41 8.49
N MET A 130 -14.75 8.30 8.11
CA MET A 130 -15.33 6.97 8.26
C MET A 130 -15.62 6.67 9.73
N ARG A 131 -14.66 6.94 10.64
CA ARG A 131 -14.85 6.78 12.09
C ARG A 131 -15.98 7.66 12.63
N GLN A 132 -16.09 8.90 12.16
CA GLN A 132 -17.16 9.81 12.58
C GLN A 132 -18.54 9.35 12.10
N ALA A 133 -18.66 8.93 10.84
CA ALA A 133 -19.91 8.40 10.29
C ALA A 133 -20.34 7.10 10.99
N TYR A 134 -19.37 6.22 11.27
CA TYR A 134 -19.57 5.01 12.04
C TYR A 134 -20.08 5.29 13.46
N LEU A 135 -19.38 6.14 14.23
CA LEU A 135 -19.76 6.48 15.60
C LEU A 135 -21.17 7.09 15.65
N ARG A 136 -21.49 7.96 14.68
CA ARG A 136 -22.82 8.54 14.57
C ARG A 136 -23.90 7.47 14.35
N SER A 137 -23.68 6.55 13.42
CA SER A 137 -24.61 5.45 13.17
C SER A 137 -24.78 4.53 14.38
N MET A 138 -23.72 4.33 15.17
CA MET A 138 -23.75 3.52 16.38
C MET A 138 -24.58 4.19 17.49
N LEU A 139 -24.47 5.51 17.64
CA LEU A 139 -25.25 6.27 18.62
C LEU A 139 -26.74 6.37 18.27
N ASP A 140 -27.08 6.27 16.98
CA ASP A 140 -28.46 6.30 16.48
C ASP A 140 -29.15 4.91 16.49
N GLN A 141 -28.46 3.84 16.92
CA GLN A 141 -29.05 2.48 17.00
C GLN A 141 -29.91 2.25 18.25
N ASP A 142 -31.00 1.48 18.08
CA ASP A 142 -31.94 1.15 19.16
C ASP A 142 -31.29 0.34 20.30
N ILE A 143 -31.71 0.63 21.54
CA ILE A 143 -31.26 -0.05 22.77
C ILE A 143 -31.45 -1.57 22.74
N ALA A 144 -32.41 -2.07 21.95
CA ALA A 144 -32.61 -3.51 21.76
C ALA A 144 -31.41 -4.20 21.09
N VAL A 145 -30.67 -3.50 20.22
CA VAL A 145 -29.45 -4.03 19.58
C VAL A 145 -28.29 -4.10 20.58
N PHE A 146 -28.22 -3.12 21.49
CA PHE A 146 -27.19 -3.07 22.54
C PHE A 146 -27.41 -4.09 23.67
N ASP A 147 -28.67 -4.46 23.96
CA ASP A 147 -29.00 -5.38 25.06
C ASP A 147 -28.89 -6.87 24.66
N THR A 148 -28.85 -7.16 23.36
CA THR A 148 -28.83 -8.54 22.85
C THR A 148 -27.40 -9.07 22.62
N GLU A 149 -26.37 -8.22 22.65
CA GLU A 149 -25.07 -8.54 22.04
C GLU A 149 -23.89 -8.36 23.00
N ALA A 150 -23.46 -9.46 23.63
CA ALA A 150 -22.09 -9.61 24.14
C ALA A 150 -21.02 -9.48 23.02
N SER A 151 -21.43 -9.42 21.73
CA SER A 151 -20.57 -9.27 20.55
C SER A 151 -20.34 -7.81 20.13
N THR A 152 -21.05 -6.83 20.72
CA THR A 152 -20.97 -5.40 20.31
C THR A 152 -19.54 -4.87 20.32
N GLY A 153 -18.73 -5.26 21.32
CA GLY A 153 -17.32 -4.88 21.41
C GLY A 153 -16.44 -5.50 20.31
N GLU A 154 -16.76 -6.72 19.88
CA GLU A 154 -16.06 -7.40 18.77
C GLU A 154 -16.38 -6.73 17.44
N VAL A 155 -17.64 -6.36 17.21
CA VAL A 155 -18.07 -5.62 16.00
C VAL A 155 -17.41 -4.25 15.90
N ILE A 156 -17.33 -3.50 17.01
CA ILE A 156 -16.66 -2.18 17.04
C ILE A 156 -15.17 -2.32 16.67
N ASN A 157 -14.50 -3.31 17.25
CA ASN A 157 -13.10 -3.57 16.96
C ASN A 157 -12.88 -4.01 15.51
N ALA A 158 -13.75 -4.86 14.97
CA ALA A 158 -13.70 -5.29 13.57
C ALA A 158 -13.81 -4.11 12.61
N ILE A 159 -14.81 -3.24 12.80
CA ILE A 159 -15.00 -2.05 11.92
C ILE A 159 -13.82 -1.09 12.03
N THR A 160 -13.29 -0.88 13.23
CA THR A 160 -12.12 -0.02 13.43
C THR A 160 -10.89 -0.58 12.72
N SER A 161 -10.69 -1.90 12.79
CA SER A 161 -9.63 -2.60 12.06
C SER A 161 -9.80 -2.45 10.55
N ASP A 162 -11.00 -2.62 10.01
CA ASP A 162 -11.29 -2.48 8.58
C ASP A 162 -11.00 -1.05 8.08
N ILE A 163 -11.34 -0.04 8.88
CA ILE A 163 -11.01 1.37 8.56
C ILE A 163 -9.49 1.57 8.50
N LEU A 164 -8.72 0.95 9.41
CA LEU A 164 -7.26 1.03 9.37
C LEU A 164 -6.68 0.36 8.13
N VAL A 165 -7.20 -0.80 7.74
CA VAL A 165 -6.79 -1.48 6.49
C VAL A 165 -7.08 -0.59 5.28
N VAL A 166 -8.24 0.08 5.23
CA VAL A 166 -8.58 1.05 4.19
C VAL A 166 -7.64 2.26 4.21
N GLN A 167 -7.32 2.79 5.39
CA GLN A 167 -6.39 3.90 5.57
C GLN A 167 -5.00 3.55 5.03
N ASP A 168 -4.47 2.38 5.38
CA ASP A 168 -3.17 1.89 4.91
C ASP A 168 -3.19 1.66 3.40
N ALA A 169 -4.28 1.11 2.86
CA ALA A 169 -4.44 0.93 1.43
C ALA A 169 -4.34 2.28 0.69
N ILE A 170 -5.06 3.31 1.15
CA ILE A 170 -5.04 4.65 0.56
C ILE A 170 -3.66 5.32 0.71
N SER A 171 -3.08 5.26 1.92
CA SER A 171 -1.88 6.03 2.27
C SER A 171 -0.62 5.42 1.67
N GLU A 172 -0.50 4.09 1.69
CA GLU A 172 0.73 3.38 1.34
C GLU A 172 0.67 2.70 -0.03
N LYS A 173 -0.44 2.04 -0.34
CA LYS A 173 -0.51 1.17 -1.52
C LYS A 173 -0.84 1.91 -2.81
N VAL A 174 -1.66 2.97 -2.75
CA VAL A 174 -2.07 3.71 -3.96
C VAL A 174 -0.89 4.40 -4.64
N HIS A 175 -0.04 5.09 -3.88
CA HIS A 175 1.10 5.80 -4.45
C HIS A 175 2.14 4.82 -5.00
N THR A 176 2.37 3.70 -4.30
CA THR A 176 3.26 2.62 -4.76
C THR A 176 2.79 2.03 -6.09
N LEU A 177 1.48 1.81 -6.27
CA LEU A 177 0.90 1.34 -7.53
C LEU A 177 1.07 2.33 -8.67
N LEU A 178 1.00 3.64 -8.40
CA LEU A 178 1.25 4.67 -9.39
C LEU A 178 2.73 4.76 -9.79
N LEU A 179 3.63 4.47 -8.84
CA LEU A 179 5.08 4.52 -9.04
C LEU A 179 5.58 3.34 -9.91
N THR A 180 5.02 2.14 -9.72
CA THR A 180 5.45 0.92 -10.43
C THR A 180 4.29 0.31 -11.21
N PRO A 181 4.13 0.61 -12.51
CA PRO A 181 3.22 -0.16 -13.34
C PRO A 181 3.78 -1.58 -13.50
N ALA A 182 3.02 -2.57 -13.00
CA ALA A 182 3.32 -4.00 -13.11
C ALA A 182 3.33 -4.49 -14.56
#